data_AF-A0A4Q2D2W2-F1
#
_entry.id   AF-A0A4Q2D2W2-F1
#
_cell.length_a   1.000
_cell.length_b   1.000
_cell.length_c   1.000
_cell.angle_alpha   90.00
_cell.angle_beta   90.00
_cell.angle_gamma   90.00
#
_symmetry.space_group_name_H-M   'P 1'
#
loop_
_entity.id
_entity.type
_entity.pdbx_description
1 polymer ?
#
loop_
_entity_poly.entity_id
_entity_poly.type
_entity_poly.pdbx_seq_one_letter_code
_entity_poly.pdbx_strand_id
1 'polypeptide(L)'
;MLDRVEREGSIQTDHSAGLPGLMKLFIHEILPSNVTKSIFVDTDAFFISDPILLWNIFDTLRPQTSLVMASHPDQDSPEWNNASRICSCVMLLDLAKLRKDRLMHSSVYAKIKPDNPGQALSTAAFRAMYGLPGGDGKGRYTNVRLGDQGYWWAIVDYHKNIFEPLSFDFEVTSCLMDTYLTGLGADTITEKEELKHQIHLDDTPQEGKAVLPKLLHFNCLHGTDVYMNWAGWNDPNDSLNVRWGDAMRYHNGYKWIWLNQGDRKKPLHQVEMYTNDKVVFADEKALKRYMQHIQANKHGNPHHH
;
A
#
# COMPACT_ATOMS: atom_id res chain seq x y z
N MET A 1 -4.54 11.66 -12.78
CA MET A 1 -4.00 11.70 -11.40
C MET A 1 -4.02 13.12 -10.84
N LEU A 2 -3.36 14.08 -11.50
CA LEU A 2 -3.37 15.49 -11.06
C LEU A 2 -4.77 16.00 -10.73
N ASP A 3 -5.72 15.87 -11.65
CA ASP A 3 -7.11 16.30 -11.43
C ASP A 3 -7.76 15.64 -10.20
N ARG A 4 -7.41 14.39 -9.90
CA ARG A 4 -7.96 13.69 -8.72
C ARG A 4 -7.39 14.28 -7.42
N VAL A 5 -6.11 14.62 -7.39
CA VAL A 5 -5.47 15.32 -6.26
C VAL A 5 -6.04 16.73 -6.10
N GLU A 6 -6.24 17.47 -7.19
CA GLU A 6 -6.89 18.79 -7.12
C GLU A 6 -8.31 18.71 -6.56
N ARG A 7 -9.07 17.66 -6.92
CA ARG A 7 -10.41 17.45 -6.38
C ARG A 7 -10.40 17.08 -4.90
N GLU A 8 -9.35 16.41 -4.41
CA GLU A 8 -9.15 16.19 -2.97
C GLU A 8 -8.85 17.52 -2.26
N GLY A 9 -7.92 18.29 -2.82
CA GLY A 9 -7.68 19.71 -2.55
C GLY A 9 -6.64 20.01 -1.46
N SER A 10 -6.31 19.06 -0.59
CA SER A 10 -5.44 19.24 0.58
C SER A 10 -4.10 18.52 0.47
N ILE A 11 -3.97 17.56 -0.43
CA ILE A 11 -2.77 16.74 -0.61
C ILE A 11 -1.68 17.43 -1.45
N GLN A 12 -0.44 17.21 -1.05
CA GLN A 12 0.80 17.58 -1.73
C GLN A 12 1.80 16.43 -1.58
N THR A 13 2.86 16.40 -2.38
CA THR A 13 3.95 15.44 -2.18
C THR A 13 5.30 16.06 -2.51
N ASP A 14 6.30 15.74 -1.70
CA ASP A 14 7.74 15.94 -1.92
C ASP A 14 8.44 14.62 -2.30
N HIS A 15 7.67 13.54 -2.50
CA HIS A 15 8.17 12.19 -2.72
C HIS A 15 8.95 12.08 -4.04
N SER A 16 10.00 11.24 -4.05
CA SER A 16 10.86 11.01 -5.22
C SER A 16 10.08 10.53 -6.45
N ALA A 17 9.09 9.66 -6.24
CA ALA A 17 8.17 9.20 -7.29
C ALA A 17 7.15 10.26 -7.77
N GLY A 18 7.14 11.45 -7.17
CA GLY A 18 6.24 12.55 -7.50
C GLY A 18 4.75 12.22 -7.32
N LEU A 19 3.89 12.94 -8.05
CA LEU A 19 2.43 12.71 -8.03
C LEU A 19 2.01 11.26 -8.37
N PRO A 20 2.67 10.53 -9.30
CA PRO A 20 2.37 9.11 -9.52
C PRO A 20 2.53 8.24 -8.27
N GLY A 21 3.46 8.53 -7.36
CA GLY A 21 3.63 7.79 -6.11
C GLY A 21 2.39 7.82 -5.22
N LEU A 22 1.62 8.91 -5.28
CA LEU A 22 0.36 9.05 -4.53
C LEU A 22 -0.77 8.16 -5.07
N MET A 23 -0.61 7.49 -6.21
CA MET A 23 -1.64 6.61 -6.79
C MET A 23 -2.07 5.51 -5.82
N LYS A 24 -1.17 5.08 -4.94
CA LYS A 24 -1.43 4.11 -3.85
C LYS A 24 -2.66 4.48 -3.00
N LEU A 25 -2.88 5.77 -2.75
CA LEU A 25 -4.04 6.29 -2.00
C LEU A 25 -5.38 6.08 -2.73
N PHE A 26 -5.35 5.80 -4.03
CA PHE A 26 -6.55 5.77 -4.89
C PHE A 26 -6.77 4.42 -5.59
N ILE A 27 -6.06 3.36 -5.20
CA ILE A 27 -6.22 2.00 -5.79
C ILE A 27 -7.69 1.54 -5.78
N HIS A 28 -8.39 1.80 -4.67
CA HIS A 28 -9.81 1.49 -4.49
C HIS A 28 -10.73 2.24 -5.47
N GLU A 29 -10.30 3.37 -6.05
CA GLU A 29 -11.08 4.15 -7.00
C GLU A 29 -10.87 3.72 -8.46
N ILE A 30 -9.64 3.30 -8.79
CA ILE A 30 -9.20 3.05 -10.16
C ILE A 30 -9.49 1.63 -10.62
N LEU A 31 -9.40 0.64 -9.72
CA LEU A 31 -9.69 -0.75 -10.07
C LEU A 31 -11.18 -0.96 -10.38
N PRO A 32 -11.53 -1.91 -11.27
CA PRO A 32 -12.91 -2.26 -11.59
C PRO A 32 -13.73 -2.57 -10.33
N SER A 33 -15.04 -2.23 -10.35
CA SER A 33 -15.90 -2.37 -9.17
C SER A 33 -16.16 -3.80 -8.73
N ASN A 34 -16.00 -4.78 -9.63
CA ASN A 34 -16.07 -6.21 -9.33
C ASN A 34 -14.81 -6.75 -8.63
N VAL A 35 -13.68 -6.01 -8.67
CA VAL A 35 -12.49 -6.34 -7.87
C VAL A 35 -12.72 -5.83 -6.46
N THR A 36 -12.85 -6.73 -5.49
CA THR A 36 -13.21 -6.40 -4.10
C THR A 36 -12.04 -6.38 -3.13
N LYS A 37 -10.95 -7.08 -3.46
CA LYS A 37 -9.72 -7.13 -2.68
C LYS A 37 -8.51 -6.99 -3.61
N SER A 38 -7.41 -6.44 -3.13
CA SER A 38 -6.15 -6.40 -3.89
C SER A 38 -4.94 -6.43 -2.97
N ILE A 39 -3.84 -6.97 -3.47
CA ILE A 39 -2.50 -6.78 -2.91
C ILE A 39 -1.77 -5.77 -3.79
N PHE A 40 -1.16 -4.77 -3.17
CA PHE A 40 -0.20 -3.89 -3.80
C PHE A 40 1.21 -4.27 -3.31
N VAL A 41 2.17 -4.31 -4.23
CA VAL A 41 3.59 -4.52 -3.95
C VAL A 41 4.38 -3.52 -4.80
N ASP A 42 5.34 -2.82 -4.20
CA ASP A 42 6.23 -1.92 -4.94
C ASP A 42 7.09 -2.66 -5.98
N THR A 43 7.51 -1.94 -7.01
CA THR A 43 8.23 -2.53 -8.16
C THR A 43 9.65 -2.96 -7.84
N ASP A 44 10.20 -2.48 -6.73
CA ASP A 44 11.50 -2.82 -6.18
C ASP A 44 11.39 -3.91 -5.10
N ALA A 45 10.50 -4.88 -5.28
CA ALA A 45 10.37 -6.05 -4.41
C ALA A 45 10.21 -7.34 -5.23
N PHE A 46 10.51 -8.47 -4.61
CA PHE A 46 10.13 -9.78 -5.14
C PHE A 46 9.70 -10.74 -4.04
N PHE A 47 8.93 -11.75 -4.43
CA PHE A 47 8.50 -12.84 -3.57
C PHE A 47 9.56 -13.94 -3.49
N ILE A 48 9.87 -14.38 -2.28
CA ILE A 48 10.67 -15.58 -1.98
C ILE A 48 9.80 -16.83 -1.85
N SER A 49 8.51 -16.63 -1.59
CA SER A 49 7.54 -17.70 -1.38
C SER A 49 6.31 -17.52 -2.28
N ASP A 50 5.41 -18.50 -2.28
CA ASP A 50 4.16 -18.42 -3.04
C ASP A 50 3.30 -17.20 -2.59
N PRO A 51 2.99 -16.24 -3.49
CA PRO A 51 2.14 -15.08 -3.17
C PRO A 51 0.76 -15.45 -2.61
N ILE A 52 0.28 -16.69 -2.80
CA ILE A 52 -0.97 -17.16 -2.20
C ILE A 52 -0.95 -17.08 -0.67
N LEU A 53 0.22 -17.21 -0.05
CA LEU A 53 0.36 -17.09 1.40
C LEU A 53 -0.04 -15.70 1.88
N LEU A 54 0.32 -14.66 1.11
CA LEU A 54 -0.07 -13.28 1.38
C LEU A 54 -1.58 -13.08 1.13
N TRP A 55 -2.12 -13.69 0.08
CA TRP A 55 -3.55 -13.62 -0.23
C TRP A 55 -4.44 -14.25 0.85
N ASN A 56 -4.01 -15.39 1.41
CA ASN A 56 -4.77 -16.10 2.44
C ASN A 56 -4.93 -15.29 3.74
N ILE A 57 -4.12 -14.26 3.97
CA ILE A 57 -4.28 -13.37 5.12
C ILE A 57 -5.66 -12.71 5.13
N PHE A 58 -6.27 -12.44 3.97
CA PHE A 58 -7.61 -11.86 3.91
C PHE A 58 -8.69 -12.68 4.63
N ASP A 59 -8.49 -14.00 4.80
CA ASP A 59 -9.45 -14.89 5.44
C ASP A 59 -9.34 -14.87 6.97
N THR A 60 -8.25 -14.32 7.50
CA THR A 60 -8.01 -14.20 8.95
C THR A 60 -8.29 -12.80 9.50
N LEU A 61 -8.58 -11.83 8.63
CA LEU A 61 -8.79 -10.43 9.04
C LEU A 61 -10.11 -10.24 9.80
N ARG A 62 -10.10 -9.28 10.72
CA ARG A 62 -11.32 -8.87 11.41
C ARG A 62 -12.33 -8.29 10.41
N PRO A 63 -13.65 -8.41 10.67
CA PRO A 63 -14.67 -7.90 9.76
C PRO A 63 -14.54 -6.41 9.41
N GLN A 64 -14.00 -5.60 10.33
CA GLN A 64 -13.83 -4.15 10.16
C GLN A 64 -12.54 -3.75 9.43
N THR A 65 -11.57 -4.66 9.33
CA THR A 65 -10.27 -4.38 8.71
C THR A 65 -10.45 -4.12 7.22
N SER A 66 -9.92 -3.00 6.74
CA SER A 66 -9.92 -2.63 5.32
C SER A 66 -8.52 -2.43 4.74
N LEU A 67 -7.51 -2.36 5.60
CA LEU A 67 -6.12 -2.16 5.24
C LEU A 67 -5.21 -3.03 6.12
N VAL A 68 -4.22 -3.67 5.50
CA VAL A 68 -3.09 -4.31 6.17
C VAL A 68 -1.81 -3.78 5.54
N MET A 69 -0.87 -3.34 6.36
CA MET A 69 0.46 -2.91 5.94
C MET A 69 1.46 -3.26 7.02
N ALA A 70 2.74 -3.27 6.67
CA ALA A 70 3.81 -3.34 7.63
C ALA A 70 3.68 -2.28 8.74
N SER A 71 4.07 -2.65 9.96
CA SER A 71 4.00 -1.81 11.14
C SER A 71 5.22 -2.03 12.03
N HIS A 72 6.06 -1.01 12.15
CA HIS A 72 7.28 -0.98 12.96
C HIS A 72 7.09 -0.03 14.14
N PRO A 73 6.36 -0.43 15.19
CA PRO A 73 6.04 0.46 16.32
C PRO A 73 7.28 0.94 17.07
N ASP A 74 8.40 0.24 16.94
CA ASP A 74 9.73 0.54 17.48
C ASP A 74 10.39 1.75 16.80
N GLN A 75 9.95 2.13 15.60
CA GLN A 75 10.49 3.30 14.90
C GLN A 75 9.99 4.60 15.54
N ASP A 76 10.92 5.52 15.81
CA ASP A 76 10.64 6.86 16.31
C ASP A 76 11.22 7.91 15.38
N SER A 77 10.35 8.69 14.74
CA SER A 77 10.74 9.76 13.80
C SER A 77 9.75 10.93 13.92
N PRO A 78 9.78 11.68 15.03
CA PRO A 78 8.83 12.76 15.30
C PRO A 78 8.78 13.83 14.19
N GLU A 79 9.90 14.06 13.50
CA GLU A 79 10.03 14.96 12.36
C GLU A 79 9.15 14.55 11.16
N TRP A 80 8.75 13.28 11.10
CA TRP A 80 7.85 12.71 10.09
C TRP A 80 6.47 12.38 10.67
N ASN A 81 6.14 12.93 11.84
CA ASN A 81 4.95 12.56 12.63
C ASN A 81 4.88 11.05 12.91
N ASN A 82 6.04 10.37 12.99
CA ASN A 82 6.15 8.92 13.15
C ASN A 82 5.57 8.10 11.98
N ALA A 83 5.48 8.68 10.78
CA ALA A 83 5.05 7.94 9.59
C ALA A 83 5.98 6.77 9.22
N SER A 84 7.22 6.74 9.71
CA SER A 84 8.16 5.62 9.60
C SER A 84 7.69 4.34 10.30
N ARG A 85 6.67 4.41 11.17
CA ARG A 85 6.10 3.24 11.85
C ARG A 85 5.27 2.34 10.96
N ILE A 86 5.05 2.70 9.71
CA ILE A 86 4.38 1.86 8.72
C ILE A 86 5.18 1.87 7.42
N CYS A 87 4.92 0.91 6.54
CA CYS A 87 5.50 0.89 5.20
C CYS A 87 4.40 0.61 4.16
N SER A 88 4.24 1.50 3.17
CA SER A 88 3.22 1.37 2.11
C SER A 88 3.68 0.56 0.89
N CYS A 89 4.80 -0.15 1.03
CA CYS A 89 5.42 -0.91 -0.05
C CYS A 89 4.73 -2.27 -0.28
N VAL A 90 4.08 -2.81 0.76
CA VAL A 90 3.19 -3.97 0.65
C VAL A 90 1.88 -3.65 1.36
N MET A 91 0.77 -3.67 0.63
CA MET A 91 -0.55 -3.35 1.18
C MET A 91 -1.59 -4.38 0.77
N LEU A 92 -2.38 -4.87 1.73
CA LEU A 92 -3.61 -5.62 1.45
C LEU A 92 -4.79 -4.68 1.64
N LEU A 93 -5.61 -4.58 0.60
CA LEU A 93 -6.68 -3.61 0.53
C LEU A 93 -8.02 -4.33 0.32
N ASP A 94 -8.95 -4.16 1.25
CA ASP A 94 -10.36 -4.50 1.03
C ASP A 94 -11.03 -3.32 0.31
N LEU A 95 -10.96 -3.35 -1.02
CA LEU A 95 -11.45 -2.28 -1.89
C LEU A 95 -12.95 -2.03 -1.72
N ALA A 96 -13.72 -3.08 -1.42
CA ALA A 96 -15.16 -2.94 -1.19
C ALA A 96 -15.43 -2.07 0.06
N LYS A 97 -14.72 -2.33 1.17
CA LYS A 97 -14.82 -1.50 2.38
C LYS A 97 -14.29 -0.09 2.14
N LEU A 98 -13.10 0.05 1.55
CA LEU A 98 -12.50 1.37 1.27
C LEU A 98 -13.38 2.26 0.37
N ARG A 99 -14.09 1.67 -0.61
CA ARG A 99 -15.08 2.39 -1.43
C ARG A 99 -16.32 2.80 -0.63
N LYS A 100 -16.78 1.95 0.29
CA LYS A 100 -17.95 2.22 1.13
C LYS A 100 -17.66 3.33 2.14
N ASP A 101 -16.52 3.26 2.81
CA ASP A 101 -16.11 4.22 3.84
C ASP A 101 -15.59 5.53 3.23
N ARG A 102 -15.26 5.51 1.94
CA ARG A 102 -14.64 6.59 1.18
C ARG A 102 -13.35 7.04 1.87
N LEU A 103 -12.25 6.41 1.47
CA LEU A 103 -10.94 6.71 2.03
C LEU A 103 -10.57 8.19 1.86
N MET A 104 -10.71 8.72 0.64
CA MET A 104 -10.22 10.06 0.27
C MET A 104 -11.35 11.04 -0.02
N HIS A 105 -11.18 12.30 0.39
CA HIS A 105 -12.10 13.38 0.06
C HIS A 105 -12.13 13.66 -1.45
N SER A 106 -13.26 14.19 -1.94
CA SER A 106 -13.37 14.80 -3.27
C SER A 106 -14.48 15.85 -3.26
N SER A 107 -14.15 17.05 -3.75
CA SER A 107 -15.08 18.17 -3.96
C SER A 107 -16.25 17.82 -4.89
N VAL A 108 -16.14 16.76 -5.70
CA VAL A 108 -17.24 16.27 -6.55
C VAL A 108 -18.40 15.73 -5.73
N TYR A 109 -18.15 15.08 -4.59
CA TYR A 109 -19.23 14.55 -3.76
C TYR A 109 -20.09 15.66 -3.15
N ALA A 110 -19.49 16.81 -2.81
CA ALA A 110 -20.23 18.00 -2.38
C ALA A 110 -21.10 18.60 -3.49
N LYS A 111 -20.69 18.48 -4.76
CA LYS A 111 -21.51 18.93 -5.89
C LYS A 111 -22.70 18.00 -6.14
N ILE A 112 -22.50 16.69 -6.00
CA ILE A 112 -23.53 15.67 -6.30
C ILE A 112 -24.54 15.55 -5.14
N LYS A 113 -24.08 15.70 -3.90
CA LYS A 113 -24.90 15.58 -2.68
C LYS A 113 -24.62 16.77 -1.75
N PRO A 114 -25.14 17.97 -2.04
CA PRO A 114 -24.84 19.16 -1.23
C PRO A 114 -25.27 19.03 0.24
N ASP A 115 -26.41 18.38 0.51
CA ASP A 115 -26.96 18.25 1.87
C ASP A 115 -26.26 17.17 2.71
N ASN A 116 -25.63 16.20 2.04
CA ASN A 116 -24.87 15.15 2.69
C ASN A 116 -23.80 14.63 1.72
N PRO A 117 -22.68 15.36 1.57
CA PRO A 117 -21.57 14.91 0.73
C PRO A 117 -21.06 13.57 1.23
N GLY A 118 -21.28 13.26 2.51
CA GLY A 118 -20.67 12.20 3.28
C GLY A 118 -19.22 12.55 3.65
N GLN A 119 -18.74 11.99 4.76
CA GLN A 119 -17.39 12.21 5.23
C GLN A 119 -16.41 11.17 4.69
N ALA A 120 -15.21 11.60 4.29
CA ALA A 120 -14.11 10.70 3.96
C ALA A 120 -13.29 10.39 5.22
N LEU A 121 -12.69 9.20 5.28
CA LEU A 121 -11.82 8.81 6.40
C LEU A 121 -10.64 9.77 6.56
N SER A 122 -10.07 10.24 5.45
CA SER A 122 -8.90 11.11 5.43
C SER A 122 -9.13 12.47 6.09
N THR A 123 -10.32 13.07 5.99
CA THR A 123 -10.51 14.48 6.37
C THR A 123 -10.28 14.74 7.87
N ALA A 124 -10.84 13.90 8.73
CA ALA A 124 -10.65 14.05 10.18
C ALA A 124 -9.25 13.61 10.60
N ALA A 125 -8.75 12.51 10.02
CA ALA A 125 -7.42 11.98 10.24
C ALA A 125 -6.31 12.99 9.93
N PHE A 126 -6.35 13.60 8.75
CA PHE A 126 -5.35 14.58 8.32
C PHE A 126 -5.38 15.83 9.19
N ARG A 127 -6.58 16.28 9.60
CA ARG A 127 -6.70 17.43 10.50
C ARG A 127 -6.16 17.16 11.90
N ALA A 128 -6.39 15.97 12.43
CA ALA A 128 -5.88 15.56 13.72
C ALA A 128 -4.35 15.49 13.73
N MET A 129 -3.74 14.99 12.65
CA MET A 129 -2.29 14.82 12.57
C MET A 129 -1.55 16.10 12.13
N TYR A 130 -2.08 16.83 11.15
CA TYR A 130 -1.36 17.91 10.47
C TYR A 130 -1.96 19.31 10.71
N GLY A 131 -3.08 19.41 11.43
CA GLY A 131 -3.80 20.66 11.64
C GLY A 131 -4.68 21.07 10.46
N LEU A 132 -4.92 22.37 10.30
CA LEU A 132 -5.69 22.87 9.16
C LEU A 132 -4.81 22.90 7.89
N PRO A 133 -5.33 22.46 6.73
CA PRO A 133 -4.57 22.58 5.47
C PRO A 133 -4.27 24.05 5.18
N GLY A 134 -3.02 24.35 4.77
CA GLY A 134 -2.51 25.71 4.60
C GLY A 134 -2.48 26.59 5.85
N GLY A 135 -2.75 26.03 7.03
CA GLY A 135 -2.81 26.75 8.31
C GLY A 135 -4.14 27.46 8.59
N ASP A 136 -4.88 27.86 7.56
CA ASP A 136 -6.17 28.57 7.66
C ASP A 136 -7.37 27.73 7.19
N GLY A 137 -7.13 26.49 6.79
CA GLY A 137 -8.14 25.60 6.22
C GLY A 137 -8.26 25.71 4.70
N LYS A 138 -7.42 26.52 4.05
CA LYS A 138 -7.36 26.70 2.60
C LYS A 138 -5.98 26.30 2.09
N GLY A 139 -5.94 25.48 1.04
CA GLY A 139 -4.69 25.03 0.43
C GLY A 139 -4.30 23.62 0.86
N ARG A 140 -2.99 23.35 0.97
CA ARG A 140 -2.44 21.99 1.11
C ARG A 140 -1.64 21.82 2.39
N TYR A 141 -1.45 20.58 2.79
CA TYR A 141 -0.55 20.22 3.88
C TYR A 141 0.91 20.29 3.44
N THR A 142 1.74 21.03 4.17
CA THR A 142 3.17 21.21 3.88
C THR A 142 4.10 20.45 4.83
N ASN A 143 3.53 19.83 5.86
CA ASN A 143 4.23 19.07 6.91
C ASN A 143 4.05 17.55 6.78
N VAL A 144 3.54 17.08 5.64
CA VAL A 144 3.45 15.65 5.33
C VAL A 144 4.78 15.20 4.77
N ARG A 145 5.32 14.09 5.30
CA ARG A 145 6.60 13.50 4.91
C ARG A 145 6.40 12.09 4.38
N LEU A 146 7.38 11.58 3.63
CA LEU A 146 7.37 10.23 3.05
C LEU A 146 6.21 9.97 2.06
N GLY A 147 5.74 11.03 1.37
CA GLY A 147 4.74 10.87 0.31
C GLY A 147 3.42 10.25 0.76
N ASP A 148 3.01 9.17 0.11
CA ASP A 148 1.76 8.46 0.41
C ASP A 148 1.77 7.83 1.81
N GLN A 149 2.94 7.42 2.31
CA GLN A 149 3.07 6.80 3.62
C GLN A 149 2.64 7.74 4.75
N GLY A 150 2.97 9.03 4.67
CA GLY A 150 2.48 10.03 5.63
C GLY A 150 0.95 10.09 5.64
N TYR A 151 0.31 10.13 4.48
CA TYR A 151 -1.14 10.16 4.38
C TYR A 151 -1.78 8.87 4.91
N TRP A 152 -1.22 7.70 4.60
CA TRP A 152 -1.69 6.45 5.18
C TRP A 152 -1.53 6.43 6.70
N TRP A 153 -0.41 6.92 7.23
CA TRP A 153 -0.15 6.99 8.67
C TRP A 153 -1.22 7.78 9.41
N ALA A 154 -1.56 8.97 8.91
CA ALA A 154 -2.64 9.78 9.48
C ALA A 154 -3.96 9.01 9.56
N ILE A 155 -4.30 8.25 8.52
CA ILE A 155 -5.54 7.46 8.47
C ILE A 155 -5.51 6.30 9.47
N VAL A 156 -4.43 5.50 9.51
CA VAL A 156 -4.38 4.29 10.35
C VAL A 156 -4.16 4.59 11.83
N ASP A 157 -3.43 5.66 12.16
CA ASP A 157 -3.28 6.08 13.56
C ASP A 157 -4.60 6.62 14.12
N TYR A 158 -5.38 7.34 13.30
CA TYR A 158 -6.69 7.87 13.69
C TYR A 158 -7.79 6.78 13.70
N HIS A 159 -7.84 5.92 12.69
CA HIS A 159 -8.86 4.88 12.52
C HIS A 159 -8.30 3.48 12.79
N LYS A 160 -7.79 3.23 14.00
CA LYS A 160 -7.12 1.96 14.35
C LYS A 160 -7.93 0.70 14.08
N ASN A 161 -9.27 0.79 14.09
CA ASN A 161 -10.17 -0.33 13.85
C ASN A 161 -10.14 -0.87 12.41
N ILE A 162 -9.69 -0.06 11.43
CA ILE A 162 -9.63 -0.47 10.02
C ILE A 162 -8.30 -1.12 9.63
N PHE A 163 -7.31 -1.10 10.54
CA PHE A 163 -5.93 -1.50 10.28
C PHE A 163 -5.55 -2.78 11.03
N GLU A 164 -4.78 -3.64 10.37
CA GLU A 164 -4.03 -4.74 10.99
C GLU A 164 -2.57 -4.70 10.52
N PRO A 165 -1.60 -4.99 11.41
CA PRO A 165 -0.20 -5.06 11.01
C PRO A 165 0.04 -6.30 10.13
N LEU A 166 0.83 -6.13 9.07
CA LEU A 166 1.36 -7.23 8.27
C LEU A 166 2.48 -7.92 9.05
N SER A 167 2.59 -9.24 8.92
CA SER A 167 3.73 -9.97 9.47
C SER A 167 5.03 -9.52 8.80
N PHE A 168 6.08 -9.44 9.61
CA PHE A 168 7.43 -9.05 9.18
C PHE A 168 8.01 -9.98 8.11
N ASP A 169 7.53 -11.23 8.03
CA ASP A 169 7.87 -12.16 6.96
C ASP A 169 7.61 -11.57 5.56
N PHE A 170 6.62 -10.69 5.39
CA PHE A 170 6.23 -10.12 4.11
C PHE A 170 6.75 -8.70 3.87
N GLU A 171 7.61 -8.18 4.75
CA GLU A 171 8.21 -6.86 4.58
C GLU A 171 9.61 -6.83 5.22
N VAL A 172 10.53 -7.55 4.58
CA VAL A 172 11.95 -7.50 4.91
C VAL A 172 12.63 -6.58 3.91
N THR A 173 13.17 -5.44 4.38
CA THR A 173 13.56 -4.32 3.52
C THR A 173 15.05 -3.97 3.57
N SER A 174 15.64 -3.52 2.47
CA SER A 174 17.03 -3.03 2.46
C SER A 174 17.19 -1.65 3.09
N CYS A 175 16.10 -0.89 3.27
CA CYS A 175 16.20 0.51 3.73
C CYS A 175 16.53 0.64 5.20
N LEU A 176 15.90 -0.22 5.99
CA LEU A 176 16.31 -0.47 7.35
C LEU A 176 17.43 -1.50 7.22
N MET A 177 18.60 -1.12 6.69
CA MET A 177 19.75 -2.05 6.60
C MET A 177 19.90 -2.68 7.98
N ASP A 178 19.65 -4.00 8.04
CA ASP A 178 19.56 -4.79 9.27
C ASP A 178 18.16 -4.94 9.91
N THR A 179 17.07 -4.74 9.16
CA THR A 179 15.68 -4.67 9.69
C THR A 179 15.44 -5.76 10.71
N TYR A 180 15.88 -6.99 10.41
CA TYR A 180 15.94 -8.10 11.35
C TYR A 180 17.22 -8.93 11.22
N LEU A 181 18.27 -8.42 10.56
CA LEU A 181 19.50 -9.18 10.21
C LEU A 181 19.30 -10.55 9.52
N THR A 182 18.09 -10.84 9.03
CA THR A 182 17.76 -12.13 8.42
C THR A 182 18.29 -12.28 7.00
N GLY A 183 18.75 -13.49 6.67
CA GLY A 183 19.33 -13.83 5.36
C GLY A 183 18.59 -14.96 4.65
N LEU A 184 19.09 -15.32 3.47
CA LEU A 184 18.60 -16.44 2.67
C LEU A 184 19.76 -17.40 2.36
N GLY A 185 19.46 -18.70 2.20
CA GLY A 185 20.42 -19.71 1.76
C GLY A 185 21.05 -20.57 2.87
N ALA A 186 20.74 -20.31 4.14
CA ALA A 186 21.14 -21.15 5.27
C ALA A 186 20.07 -22.22 5.59
N ASP A 187 19.70 -23.06 4.63
CA ASP A 187 18.52 -23.96 4.71
C ASP A 187 18.55 -24.97 5.88
N THR A 188 19.71 -25.19 6.50
CA THR A 188 19.87 -26.09 7.64
C THR A 188 19.79 -25.41 9.00
N ILE A 189 19.66 -24.08 9.06
CA ILE A 189 19.50 -23.36 10.33
C ILE A 189 18.12 -23.67 10.93
N THR A 190 18.05 -23.80 12.25
CA THR A 190 16.76 -23.94 12.93
C THR A 190 16.18 -22.57 13.22
N GLU A 191 14.85 -22.44 13.29
CA GLU A 191 14.19 -21.16 13.66
C GLU A 191 14.72 -20.58 14.98
N LYS A 192 15.05 -21.44 15.95
CA LYS A 192 15.61 -21.02 17.23
C LYS A 192 17.00 -20.40 17.09
N GLU A 193 17.84 -20.93 16.19
CA GLU A 193 19.16 -20.34 15.93
C GLU A 193 19.04 -19.10 15.05
N GLU A 194 18.15 -19.09 14.07
CA GLU A 194 17.86 -17.91 13.24
C GLU A 194 17.42 -16.73 14.12
N LEU A 195 16.46 -16.94 15.03
CA LEU A 195 15.96 -15.92 15.94
C LEU A 195 17.06 -15.25 16.79
N LYS A 196 18.14 -15.96 17.15
CA LYS A 196 19.24 -15.38 17.95
C LYS A 196 20.04 -14.32 17.21
N HIS A 197 19.99 -14.33 15.88
CA HIS A 197 20.70 -13.36 15.05
C HIS A 197 19.82 -12.17 14.69
N GLN A 198 18.51 -12.25 14.95
CA GLN A 198 17.58 -11.19 14.60
C GLN A 198 17.54 -10.10 15.66
N ILE A 199 17.35 -8.86 15.21
CA ILE A 199 17.30 -7.65 16.03
C ILE A 199 16.02 -6.87 15.70
N HIS A 200 15.70 -5.85 16.50
CA HIS A 200 14.51 -4.99 16.29
C HIS A 200 13.17 -5.75 16.32
N LEU A 201 13.10 -6.84 17.10
CA LEU A 201 11.88 -7.62 17.31
C LEU A 201 11.22 -7.37 18.68
N ASP A 202 11.92 -6.74 19.62
CA ASP A 202 11.43 -6.46 20.96
C ASP A 202 10.21 -5.50 20.89
N ASP A 203 9.16 -5.79 21.67
CA ASP A 203 7.89 -5.04 21.69
C ASP A 203 7.15 -4.98 20.33
N THR A 204 7.48 -5.90 19.41
CA THR A 204 6.80 -6.04 18.11
C THR A 204 5.85 -7.25 18.09
N PRO A 205 4.88 -7.32 17.14
CA PRO A 205 4.04 -8.51 16.96
C PRO A 205 4.82 -9.81 16.68
N GLN A 206 6.10 -9.68 16.31
CA GLN A 206 6.99 -10.77 15.94
C GLN A 206 7.98 -11.13 17.06
N GLU A 207 7.87 -10.52 18.24
CA GLU A 207 8.72 -10.84 19.40
C GLU A 207 8.66 -12.34 19.72
N GLY A 208 9.84 -12.94 19.92
CA GLY A 208 10.00 -14.36 20.22
C GLY A 208 9.75 -15.31 19.04
N LYS A 209 9.58 -14.80 17.81
CA LYS A 209 9.38 -15.60 16.59
C LYS A 209 10.41 -15.20 15.54
N ALA A 210 11.02 -16.19 14.88
CA ALA A 210 11.90 -15.91 13.76
C ALA A 210 11.09 -15.27 12.62
N VAL A 211 11.60 -14.17 12.07
CA VAL A 211 11.19 -13.62 10.77
C VAL A 211 11.74 -14.55 9.70
N LEU A 212 10.88 -15.11 8.88
CA LEU A 212 11.26 -15.99 7.78
C LEU A 212 10.86 -15.32 6.46
N PRO A 213 11.81 -14.68 5.74
CA PRO A 213 11.47 -13.83 4.61
C PRO A 213 10.64 -14.55 3.54
N LYS A 214 9.48 -13.98 3.23
CA LYS A 214 8.54 -14.39 2.18
C LYS A 214 8.50 -13.39 1.03
N LEU A 215 8.84 -12.13 1.31
CA LEU A 215 8.99 -11.05 0.35
C LEU A 215 10.17 -10.17 0.77
N LEU A 216 11.07 -9.89 -0.18
CA LEU A 216 12.16 -8.95 -0.01
C LEU A 216 11.86 -7.65 -0.76
N HIS A 217 12.15 -6.52 -0.14
CA HIS A 217 11.90 -5.19 -0.67
C HIS A 217 13.18 -4.34 -0.64
N PHE A 218 13.45 -3.61 -1.73
CA PHE A 218 14.75 -3.00 -2.00
C PHE A 218 14.74 -1.47 -1.94
N ASN A 219 14.11 -0.89 -0.91
CA ASN A 219 14.11 0.55 -0.69
C ASN A 219 15.50 1.10 -0.26
N CYS A 220 15.73 2.38 -0.53
CA CYS A 220 16.91 3.15 -0.08
C CYS A 220 18.26 2.65 -0.60
N LEU A 221 18.25 1.90 -1.72
CA LEU A 221 19.45 1.68 -2.53
C LEU A 221 19.77 2.94 -3.35
N HIS A 222 20.25 3.96 -2.66
CA HIS A 222 20.49 5.29 -3.25
C HIS A 222 21.46 5.25 -4.44
N GLY A 223 21.21 6.11 -5.43
CA GLY A 223 22.07 6.25 -6.61
C GLY A 223 21.90 5.15 -7.66
N THR A 224 20.85 4.33 -7.56
CA THR A 224 20.53 3.27 -8.52
C THR A 224 19.04 3.30 -8.91
N ASP A 225 18.74 3.37 -10.21
CA ASP A 225 17.34 3.39 -10.69
C ASP A 225 16.69 2.01 -10.69
N VAL A 226 17.49 0.96 -10.90
CA VAL A 226 17.04 -0.43 -10.95
C VAL A 226 17.79 -1.20 -9.88
N TYR A 227 17.12 -1.59 -8.80
CA TYR A 227 17.74 -2.22 -7.63
C TYR A 227 18.64 -3.43 -7.98
N MET A 228 18.32 -4.16 -9.05
CA MET A 228 19.13 -5.29 -9.55
C MET A 228 20.54 -4.90 -10.01
N ASN A 229 20.76 -3.63 -10.33
CA ASN A 229 22.03 -3.08 -10.79
C ASN A 229 22.82 -2.38 -9.67
N TRP A 230 22.34 -2.45 -8.42
CA TRP A 230 23.01 -1.80 -7.30
C TRP A 230 24.42 -2.37 -7.12
N ALA A 231 25.42 -1.50 -7.00
CA ALA A 231 26.83 -1.89 -7.00
C ALA A 231 27.21 -2.81 -5.82
N GLY A 232 26.50 -2.70 -4.70
CA GLY A 232 26.73 -3.52 -3.50
C GLY A 232 26.58 -5.02 -3.75
N TRP A 233 25.81 -5.46 -4.76
CA TRP A 233 25.70 -6.88 -5.12
C TRP A 233 27.03 -7.51 -5.59
N ASN A 234 28.04 -6.69 -5.91
CA ASN A 234 29.37 -7.15 -6.29
C ASN A 234 30.41 -7.02 -5.18
N ASP A 235 30.07 -6.39 -4.04
CA ASP A 235 30.96 -6.28 -2.89
C ASP A 235 30.74 -7.49 -1.96
N PRO A 236 31.70 -8.42 -1.84
CA PRO A 236 31.54 -9.59 -0.97
C PRO A 236 31.47 -9.26 0.53
N ASN A 237 31.82 -8.03 0.92
CA ASN A 237 31.76 -7.57 2.32
C ASN A 237 30.48 -6.77 2.62
N ASP A 238 29.68 -6.44 1.60
CA ASP A 238 28.42 -5.75 1.82
C ASP A 238 27.41 -6.68 2.50
N SER A 239 26.80 -6.21 3.60
CA SER A 239 25.93 -7.03 4.44
C SER A 239 24.66 -7.49 3.72
N LEU A 240 24.12 -6.69 2.79
CA LEU A 240 22.98 -7.07 1.98
C LEU A 240 23.38 -8.11 0.93
N ASN A 241 24.56 -7.97 0.31
CA ASN A 241 25.04 -8.99 -0.62
C ASN A 241 25.30 -10.33 0.07
N VAL A 242 25.87 -10.31 1.28
CA VAL A 242 26.08 -11.54 2.09
C VAL A 242 24.75 -12.24 2.38
N ARG A 243 23.70 -11.48 2.73
CA ARG A 243 22.41 -12.04 3.14
C ARG A 243 21.52 -12.45 1.96
N TRP A 244 21.46 -11.62 0.91
CA TRP A 244 20.44 -11.73 -0.15
C TRP A 244 21.03 -11.80 -1.56
N GLY A 245 22.35 -11.64 -1.73
CA GLY A 245 22.99 -11.56 -3.04
C GLY A 245 22.72 -12.78 -3.93
N ASP A 246 22.74 -13.98 -3.36
CA ASP A 246 22.43 -15.20 -4.11
C ASP A 246 20.97 -15.26 -4.56
N ALA A 247 20.04 -14.88 -3.69
CA ALA A 247 18.62 -14.79 -4.02
C ALA A 247 18.36 -13.72 -5.09
N MET A 248 19.03 -12.57 -5.01
CA MET A 248 19.02 -11.50 -6.02
C MET A 248 19.51 -11.99 -7.38
N ARG A 249 20.67 -12.64 -7.42
CA ARG A 249 21.25 -13.20 -8.65
C ARG A 249 20.34 -14.26 -9.27
N TYR A 250 19.73 -15.11 -8.44
CA TYR A 250 18.75 -16.08 -8.89
C TYR A 250 17.52 -15.38 -9.51
N HIS A 251 16.91 -14.43 -8.81
CA HIS A 251 15.71 -13.73 -9.30
C HIS A 251 15.96 -12.90 -10.57
N ASN A 252 17.13 -12.27 -10.67
CA ASN A 252 17.52 -11.50 -11.85
C ASN A 252 17.82 -12.44 -13.05
N GLY A 253 18.48 -13.57 -12.80
CA GLY A 253 18.86 -14.55 -13.83
C GLY A 253 17.70 -15.42 -14.33
N TYR A 254 16.68 -15.67 -13.50
CA TYR A 254 15.56 -16.55 -13.81
C TYR A 254 14.22 -15.80 -13.72
N LYS A 255 13.52 -15.64 -14.85
CA LYS A 255 12.17 -15.07 -14.88
C LYS A 255 11.20 -15.95 -14.08
N TRP A 256 10.72 -15.46 -12.93
CA TRP A 256 9.49 -15.84 -12.20
C TRP A 256 8.90 -17.22 -12.57
N ILE A 257 9.69 -18.29 -12.45
CA ILE A 257 9.32 -19.61 -12.97
C ILE A 257 8.10 -20.17 -12.19
N TRP A 258 7.89 -19.67 -10.97
CA TRP A 258 6.76 -19.98 -10.09
C TRP A 258 5.40 -19.55 -10.65
N LEU A 259 5.32 -18.44 -11.42
CA LEU A 259 4.06 -18.00 -12.04
C LEU A 259 3.58 -18.95 -13.15
N ASN A 260 4.43 -19.88 -13.60
CA ASN A 260 4.09 -20.89 -14.60
C ASN A 260 3.60 -22.23 -14.01
N GLN A 261 3.48 -22.36 -12.68
CA GLN A 261 2.96 -23.58 -12.04
C GLN A 261 1.63 -23.33 -11.34
N GLY A 262 0.54 -23.32 -12.10
CA GLY A 262 -0.80 -23.50 -11.54
C GLY A 262 -1.05 -24.98 -11.21
N ASP A 263 -1.69 -25.25 -10.06
CA ASP A 263 -2.18 -26.59 -9.72
C ASP A 263 -3.28 -27.01 -10.71
N ARG A 264 -2.96 -27.95 -11.62
CA ARG A 264 -3.91 -28.47 -12.63
C ARG A 264 -5.06 -29.29 -12.03
N LYS A 265 -4.99 -29.66 -10.74
CA LYS A 265 -6.00 -30.50 -10.07
C LYS A 265 -7.06 -29.71 -9.33
N LYS A 266 -6.85 -28.41 -9.14
CA LYS A 266 -7.90 -27.47 -8.71
C LYS A 266 -8.37 -26.75 -9.96
N PRO A 267 -9.68 -26.62 -10.23
CA PRO A 267 -10.16 -25.79 -11.33
C PRO A 267 -9.66 -24.38 -11.05
N LEU A 268 -8.60 -24.00 -11.77
CA LEU A 268 -7.92 -22.73 -11.63
C LEU A 268 -8.97 -21.63 -11.65
N HIS A 269 -8.93 -20.80 -10.61
CA HIS A 269 -9.34 -19.41 -10.75
C HIS A 269 -8.72 -18.92 -12.06
N GLN A 270 -9.56 -18.70 -13.06
CA GLN A 270 -9.14 -18.24 -14.38
C GLN A 270 -8.29 -16.98 -14.17
N VAL A 271 -7.02 -17.03 -14.56
CA VAL A 271 -6.18 -15.84 -14.51
C VAL A 271 -6.62 -14.96 -15.65
N GLU A 272 -7.37 -13.92 -15.32
CA GLU A 272 -7.82 -12.92 -16.29
C GLU A 272 -6.88 -11.71 -16.22
N MET A 273 -6.23 -11.43 -17.34
CA MET A 273 -5.40 -10.24 -17.50
C MET A 273 -6.19 -9.16 -18.21
N TYR A 274 -6.28 -7.99 -17.58
CA TYR A 274 -6.96 -6.84 -18.14
C TYR A 274 -5.99 -5.67 -18.24
N THR A 275 -5.96 -5.03 -19.41
CA THR A 275 -5.34 -3.72 -19.58
C THR A 275 -6.45 -2.69 -19.68
N ASN A 276 -6.39 -1.65 -18.85
CA ASN A 276 -7.32 -0.53 -18.92
C ASN A 276 -6.56 0.77 -19.14
N ASP A 277 -6.57 1.24 -20.39
CA ASP A 277 -5.89 2.47 -20.80
C ASP A 277 -6.62 3.74 -20.31
N LYS A 278 -7.88 3.60 -19.87
CA LYS A 278 -8.73 4.71 -19.42
C LYS A 278 -9.12 4.51 -17.97
N VAL A 279 -8.16 4.83 -17.10
CA VAL A 279 -8.40 4.91 -15.66
C VAL A 279 -9.36 6.06 -15.35
N VAL A 280 -10.49 5.74 -14.73
CA VAL A 280 -11.48 6.72 -14.26
C VAL A 280 -11.67 6.53 -12.77
N PHE A 281 -11.57 7.62 -12.00
CA PHE A 281 -11.70 7.59 -10.56
C PHE A 281 -13.15 7.41 -10.12
N ALA A 282 -13.37 7.03 -8.86
CA ALA A 282 -14.69 6.72 -8.32
C ALA A 282 -15.59 7.96 -8.31
N ASP A 283 -15.01 9.13 -8.02
CA ASP A 283 -15.72 10.40 -8.00
C ASP A 283 -16.21 10.83 -9.40
N GLU A 284 -15.40 10.62 -10.44
CA GLU A 284 -15.77 10.84 -11.83
C GLU A 284 -16.88 9.88 -12.29
N LYS A 285 -16.78 8.59 -11.91
CA LYS A 285 -17.85 7.61 -12.15
C LYS A 285 -19.15 8.05 -11.48
N ALA A 286 -19.08 8.56 -10.26
CA ALA A 286 -20.25 9.08 -9.54
C ALA A 286 -20.85 10.31 -10.22
N LEU A 287 -20.03 11.25 -10.67
CA LEU A 287 -20.47 12.44 -11.39
C LEU A 287 -21.17 12.07 -12.70
N LYS A 288 -20.60 11.15 -13.47
CA LYS A 288 -21.21 10.69 -14.72
C LYS A 288 -22.59 10.08 -14.49
N ARG A 289 -22.73 9.22 -13.47
CA ARG A 289 -24.03 8.63 -13.09
C ARG A 289 -25.04 9.69 -12.67
N TYR A 290 -24.61 10.68 -11.88
CA TYR A 290 -25.46 11.78 -11.46
C TYR A 290 -25.96 12.60 -12.66
N MET A 291 -25.07 12.98 -13.58
CA MET A 291 -25.45 13.74 -14.78
C MET A 291 -26.42 12.97 -15.68
N GLN A 292 -26.22 11.65 -15.84
CA GLN A 292 -27.13 10.78 -16.57
C GLN A 292 -28.53 10.73 -15.91
N HIS A 293 -28.58 10.66 -14.58
CA HIS A 293 -29.84 10.68 -13.84
C HIS A 293 -30.60 12.01 -14.02
N ILE A 294 -29.91 13.15 -13.92
CA ILE A 294 -30.50 14.47 -14.14
C ILE A 294 -31.02 14.62 -15.58
N GLN A 295 -30.29 14.12 -16.57
CA GLN A 295 -30.72 14.13 -17.97
C GLN A 295 -31.96 13.25 -18.19
N ALA A 296 -32.00 12.05 -17.62
CA ALA A 296 -33.15 11.16 -17.70
C ALA A 296 -34.41 11.80 -17.10
N ASN A 297 -34.29 12.47 -15.94
CA ASN A 297 -35.42 13.15 -15.29
C ASN A 297 -35.90 14.39 -16.06
N LYS A 298 -35.03 15.04 -16.85
CA LYS A 298 -35.43 16.16 -17.72
C LYS A 298 -36.19 15.71 -18.97
N HIS A 299 -36.01 14.47 -19.42
CA HIS A 299 -36.65 13.92 -20.62
C HIS A 299 -37.85 13.02 -20.34
N GLY A 300 -38.04 12.58 -19.09
CA GLY A 300 -39.21 11.79 -18.67
C GLY A 300 -40.17 12.59 -17.80
N ASN A 301 -41.03 13.43 -18.40
CA ASN A 301 -42.50 13.48 -18.17
C ASN A 301 -43.15 14.69 -18.90
N PRO A 302 -43.77 14.50 -20.09
CA PRO A 302 -44.69 15.49 -20.67
C PRO A 302 -46.18 15.14 -20.53
N HIS A 303 -46.59 14.05 -19.86
CA HIS A 303 -48.00 13.65 -19.86
C HIS A 303 -48.49 13.11 -18.52
N HIS A 304 -48.94 14.02 -17.67
CA HIS A 304 -50.17 13.83 -16.89
C HIS A 304 -50.84 15.20 -16.71
N HIS A 305 -51.70 15.51 -17.69
CA HIS A 305 -52.87 16.37 -17.51
C HIS A 305 -54.10 15.46 -17.41
#